data_AF-A0A160UJF9-F1
#
_entry.id   AF-A0A160UJF9-F1
#
_cell.length_a   1.000
_cell.length_b   1.000
_cell.length_c   1.000
_cell.angle_alpha   90.00
_cell.angle_beta   90.00
_cell.angle_gamma   90.00
#
_symmetry.space_group_name_H-M   'P 1'
#
loop_
_entity.id
_entity.type
_entity.pdbx_description
1 polymer ?
#
loop_
_entity_poly.entity_id
_entity_poly.type
_entity_poly.pdbx_seq_one_letter_code
_entity_poly.pdbx_strand_id
1 'polypeptide(L)'
;MTLKKIIAGTDVQFSASFEIDGNEMFAHACKIGLEGVISKVRDSAYPVGRTNNWVKKTCAQRETLTIAGFALDEGKWDGIYLARRKGSDLVYAGKVDHGFDKTSAAELRRRLEPLVRKTQPYAKRIAHKGIWVEPKLLAEIEYRAKSAEGKVRHPFFKGLREDL
;
A
#
# COMPACT_ATOMS: atom_id res chain seq x y z
N MET A 1 -32.92 10.44 -14.00
CA MET A 1 -32.31 11.52 -13.17
C MET A 1 -33.07 11.64 -11.85
N THR A 2 -33.02 10.61 -11.00
CA THR A 2 -34.06 10.37 -9.95
C THR A 2 -33.50 10.40 -8.53
N LEU A 3 -32.28 9.92 -8.29
CA LEU A 3 -31.69 9.84 -6.94
C LEU A 3 -31.41 11.22 -6.30
N LYS A 4 -30.84 12.17 -7.07
CA LYS A 4 -30.54 13.53 -6.56
C LYS A 4 -31.76 14.25 -6.00
N LYS A 5 -32.94 14.01 -6.60
CA LYS A 5 -34.21 14.60 -6.15
C LYS A 5 -34.68 13.98 -4.83
N ILE A 6 -34.53 12.66 -4.68
CA ILE A 6 -34.97 11.91 -3.49
C ILE A 6 -34.19 12.34 -2.25
N ILE A 7 -32.88 12.59 -2.38
CA ILE A 7 -32.01 12.90 -1.25
C ILE A 7 -31.93 14.41 -0.92
N ALA A 8 -32.61 15.25 -1.70
CA ALA A 8 -32.60 16.69 -1.48
C ALA A 8 -33.21 17.03 -0.10
N GLY A 9 -32.48 17.82 0.70
CA GLY A 9 -32.92 18.19 2.06
C GLY A 9 -32.66 17.13 3.13
N THR A 10 -31.91 16.07 2.81
CA THR A 10 -31.44 15.07 3.77
C THR A 10 -29.95 15.24 4.06
N ASP A 11 -29.43 14.59 5.10
CA ASP A 11 -27.99 14.58 5.41
C ASP A 11 -27.16 13.69 4.45
N VAL A 12 -27.81 13.04 3.47
CA VAL A 12 -27.15 12.14 2.51
C VAL A 12 -26.44 12.93 1.42
N GLN A 13 -25.13 12.69 1.28
CA GLN A 13 -24.30 13.34 0.26
C GLN A 13 -24.28 12.52 -1.05
N PHE A 14 -24.50 13.21 -2.18
CA PHE A 14 -24.38 12.59 -3.50
C PHE A 14 -22.90 12.48 -3.91
N SER A 15 -22.44 11.28 -4.23
CA SER A 15 -21.13 11.09 -4.87
C SER A 15 -21.17 11.61 -6.31
N ALA A 16 -20.57 12.78 -6.55
CA ALA A 16 -20.56 13.41 -7.86
C ALA A 16 -19.84 12.53 -8.90
N SER A 17 -20.41 12.46 -10.10
CA SER A 17 -19.80 11.85 -11.27
C SER A 17 -19.35 12.93 -12.24
N PHE A 18 -18.27 12.67 -12.96
CA PHE A 18 -17.69 13.59 -13.94
C PHE A 18 -17.69 12.92 -15.31
N GLU A 19 -18.17 13.62 -16.33
CA GLU A 19 -18.09 13.18 -17.73
C GLU A 19 -16.78 13.72 -18.34
N ILE A 20 -15.66 13.18 -17.86
CA ILE A 20 -14.31 13.52 -18.34
C ILE A 20 -13.58 12.25 -18.78
N ASP A 21 -12.43 12.40 -19.45
CA ASP A 21 -11.59 11.27 -19.81
C ASP A 21 -11.19 10.44 -18.58
N GLY A 22 -11.27 9.12 -18.71
CA GLY A 22 -11.05 8.20 -17.59
C GLY A 22 -9.60 8.19 -17.10
N ASN A 23 -8.63 8.38 -17.99
CA ASN A 23 -7.21 8.42 -17.61
C ASN A 23 -6.89 9.74 -16.89
N GLU A 24 -7.44 10.86 -17.37
CA GLU A 24 -7.32 12.15 -16.71
C GLU A 24 -7.94 12.10 -15.30
N MET A 25 -9.19 11.63 -15.16
CA MET A 25 -9.83 11.46 -13.85
C MET A 25 -9.00 10.58 -12.92
N PHE A 26 -8.47 9.47 -13.43
CA PHE A 26 -7.64 8.56 -12.66
C PHE A 26 -6.35 9.24 -12.18
N ALA A 27 -5.63 9.93 -13.07
CA ALA A 27 -4.41 10.65 -12.72
C ALA A 27 -4.66 11.71 -11.64
N HIS A 28 -5.75 12.49 -11.77
CA HIS A 28 -6.14 13.49 -10.76
C HIS A 28 -6.54 12.85 -9.43
N ALA A 29 -7.38 11.81 -9.46
CA ALA A 29 -7.78 11.07 -8.26
C ALA A 29 -6.56 10.56 -7.50
N CYS A 30 -5.57 10.00 -8.20
CA CYS A 30 -4.32 9.55 -7.58
C CYS A 30 -3.47 10.70 -7.04
N LYS A 31 -3.38 11.81 -7.77
CA LYS A 31 -2.60 12.99 -7.35
C LYS A 31 -3.13 13.60 -6.06
N ILE A 32 -4.45 13.61 -5.85
CA ILE A 32 -5.08 14.17 -4.63
C ILE A 32 -5.26 13.13 -3.51
N GLY A 33 -4.75 11.90 -3.69
CA GLY A 33 -4.73 10.86 -2.65
C GLY A 33 -6.04 10.07 -2.49
N LEU A 34 -6.92 10.07 -3.48
CA LEU A 34 -8.08 9.15 -3.50
C LEU A 34 -7.62 7.70 -3.79
N GLU A 35 -8.45 6.72 -3.42
CA GLU A 35 -8.15 5.30 -3.68
C GLU A 35 -8.10 4.97 -5.17
N GLY A 36 -8.77 5.75 -6.02
CA GLY A 36 -8.91 5.52 -7.45
C GLY A 36 -10.26 5.98 -7.98
N VAL A 37 -10.68 5.39 -9.09
CA VAL A 37 -11.92 5.75 -9.80
C VAL A 37 -12.80 4.53 -10.04
N ILE A 38 -14.11 4.76 -10.07
CA ILE A 38 -15.11 3.78 -10.53
C ILE A 38 -15.72 4.33 -11.81
N SER A 39 -15.46 3.67 -12.94
CA SER A 39 -16.09 3.98 -14.23
C SER A 39 -17.37 3.16 -14.37
N LYS A 40 -18.49 3.82 -14.70
CA LYS A 40 -19.80 3.18 -14.86
C LYS A 40 -20.36 3.49 -16.24
N VAL A 41 -20.82 2.47 -16.97
CA VAL A 41 -21.55 2.66 -18.23
C VAL A 41 -22.88 3.34 -17.91
N ARG A 42 -23.06 4.57 -18.40
CA ARG A 42 -24.16 5.47 -18.03
C ARG A 42 -25.54 4.83 -18.18
N ASP A 43 -25.72 4.11 -19.29
CA ASP A 43 -27.01 3.53 -19.68
C ASP A 43 -27.13 2.05 -19.33
N SER A 44 -26.20 1.52 -18.52
CA SER A 44 -26.29 0.14 -18.03
C SER A 44 -27.29 -0.01 -16.89
N ALA A 45 -28.04 -1.12 -16.89
CA ALA A 45 -28.78 -1.55 -15.72
C ALA A 45 -27.82 -1.86 -14.56
N TYR A 46 -28.33 -1.83 -13.32
CA TYR A 46 -27.55 -2.23 -12.17
C TYR A 46 -27.10 -3.70 -12.32
N PRO A 47 -25.79 -3.98 -12.33
CA PRO A 47 -25.31 -5.33 -12.61
C PRO A 47 -25.55 -6.28 -11.42
N VAL A 48 -25.97 -7.50 -11.72
CA VAL A 48 -25.93 -8.62 -10.77
C VAL A 48 -24.69 -9.45 -11.07
N GLY A 49 -23.82 -9.65 -10.09
CA GLY A 49 -22.56 -10.39 -10.27
C GLY A 49 -21.45 -9.58 -10.96
N ARG A 50 -20.44 -10.27 -11.48
CA ARG A 50 -19.25 -9.65 -12.09
C ARG A 50 -19.55 -9.24 -13.53
N THR A 51 -19.44 -7.95 -13.82
CA THR A 51 -19.63 -7.38 -15.17
C THR A 51 -18.56 -6.35 -15.49
N ASN A 52 -18.48 -5.93 -16.74
CA ASN A 52 -17.62 -4.84 -17.19
C ASN A 52 -18.33 -3.47 -17.21
N ASN A 53 -19.59 -3.40 -16.76
CA ASN A 53 -20.35 -2.15 -16.73
C ASN A 53 -19.84 -1.21 -15.64
N TRP A 54 -19.23 -1.76 -14.58
CA TRP A 54 -18.64 -1.03 -13.47
C TRP A 54 -17.20 -1.51 -13.28
N VAL A 55 -16.23 -0.64 -13.57
CA VAL A 55 -14.80 -0.97 -13.48
C VAL A 55 -14.13 -0.10 -12.43
N LYS A 56 -13.46 -0.75 -11.46
CA LYS A 56 -12.62 -0.07 -10.47
C LYS A 56 -11.18 -0.04 -10.95
N LYS A 57 -10.58 1.15 -10.99
CA LYS A 57 -9.14 1.32 -11.13
C LYS A 57 -8.61 1.98 -9.87
N THR A 58 -7.74 1.28 -9.14
CA THR A 58 -7.11 1.80 -7.92
C THR A 58 -5.79 2.48 -8.23
N CYS A 59 -5.50 3.55 -7.49
CA CYS A 59 -4.22 4.21 -7.48
C CYS A 59 -3.18 3.27 -6.85
N ALA A 60 -2.09 3.06 -7.56
CA ALA A 60 -0.91 2.43 -7.01
C ALA A 60 0.07 3.55 -6.63
N GLN A 61 0.37 3.65 -5.34
CA GLN A 61 1.41 4.53 -4.83
C GLN A 61 2.68 3.69 -4.68
N ARG A 62 3.84 4.29 -4.89
CA ARG A 62 5.13 3.63 -4.70
C ARG A 62 6.02 4.47 -3.82
N GLU A 63 6.75 3.79 -2.94
CA GLU A 63 7.70 4.43 -2.06
C GLU A 63 8.88 3.49 -1.81
N THR A 64 10.09 4.05 -1.82
CA THR A 64 11.29 3.34 -1.39
C THR A 64 11.37 3.44 0.13
N LEU A 65 11.31 2.30 0.81
CA LEU A 65 11.29 2.22 2.27
C LEU A 65 12.44 1.34 2.78
N THR A 66 12.98 1.69 3.94
CA THR A 66 14.08 0.95 4.55
C THR A 66 13.58 -0.32 5.21
N ILE A 67 14.25 -1.44 4.97
CA ILE A 67 13.96 -2.70 5.67
C ILE A 67 14.57 -2.64 7.07
N ALA A 68 13.72 -2.76 8.09
CA ALA A 68 14.09 -2.70 9.50
C ALA A 68 14.03 -4.07 10.19
N GLY A 69 13.44 -5.06 9.54
CA GLY A 69 13.38 -6.43 10.01
C GLY A 69 12.59 -7.32 9.08
N PHE A 70 12.50 -8.60 9.42
CA PHE A 70 11.66 -9.58 8.74
C PHE A 70 10.93 -10.48 9.73
N ALA A 71 9.88 -11.13 9.26
CA ALA A 71 9.07 -12.06 10.03
C ALA A 71 9.17 -13.46 9.40
N LEU A 72 9.17 -14.46 10.27
CA LEU A 72 9.01 -15.85 9.89
C LEU A 72 7.82 -16.42 10.64
N ASP A 73 7.00 -17.22 9.96
CA ASP A 73 5.95 -18.04 10.56
C ASP A 73 6.33 -19.50 10.41
N GLU A 74 6.52 -20.21 11.52
CA GLU A 74 7.02 -21.59 11.55
C GLU A 74 8.29 -21.81 10.70
N GLY A 75 9.18 -20.81 10.66
CA GLY A 75 10.42 -20.83 9.88
C GLY A 75 10.27 -20.50 8.38
N LYS A 76 9.04 -20.29 7.89
CA LYS A 76 8.72 -19.84 6.54
C LYS A 76 8.65 -18.32 6.48
N TRP A 77 8.92 -17.76 5.30
CA TRP A 77 8.86 -16.31 5.09
C TRP A 77 7.46 -15.75 5.32
N ASP A 78 7.35 -14.77 6.20
CA ASP A 78 6.09 -14.08 6.55
C ASP A 78 6.17 -12.57 6.26
N GLY A 79 7.26 -12.09 5.68
CA GLY A 79 7.39 -10.73 5.16
C GLY A 79 8.42 -9.86 5.86
N ILE A 80 8.39 -8.57 5.55
CA ILE A 80 9.35 -7.56 6.04
C ILE A 80 8.67 -6.45 6.84
N TYR A 81 9.40 -5.89 7.79
CA TYR A 81 9.03 -4.69 8.52
C TYR A 81 9.79 -3.49 7.95
N LEU A 82 9.06 -2.42 7.68
CA LEU A 82 9.58 -1.24 7.01
C LEU A 82 9.71 -0.05 7.94
N ALA A 83 10.70 0.79 7.66
CA ALA A 83 10.90 2.08 8.26
C ALA A 83 10.87 3.19 7.21
N ARG A 84 10.37 4.35 7.63
CA ARG A 84 10.52 5.61 6.92
C ARG A 84 11.47 6.50 7.71
N ARG A 85 12.44 7.08 7.01
CA ARG A 85 13.38 8.03 7.61
C ARG A 85 12.70 9.39 7.81
N LYS A 86 12.81 9.93 9.02
CA LYS A 86 12.36 11.28 9.40
C LYS A 86 13.52 11.98 10.11
N GLY A 87 14.35 12.70 9.36
CA GLY A 87 15.62 13.23 9.87
C GLY A 87 16.60 12.10 10.21
N SER A 88 17.07 12.08 11.46
CA SER A 88 17.89 11.00 12.02
C SER A 88 17.09 9.73 12.35
N ASP A 89 15.78 9.86 12.51
CA ASP A 89 14.94 8.82 13.10
C ASP A 89 14.36 7.87 12.05
N LEU A 90 14.11 6.64 12.49
CA LEU A 90 13.34 5.65 11.74
C LEU A 90 11.97 5.45 12.37
N VAL A 91 10.92 5.71 11.60
CA VAL A 91 9.52 5.56 12.01
C VAL A 91 8.94 4.34 11.32
N TYR A 92 8.23 3.50 12.07
CA TYR A 92 7.60 2.31 11.50
C TYR A 92 6.61 2.65 10.37
N ALA A 93 6.83 2.06 9.20
CA ALA A 93 6.04 2.32 8.00
C ALA A 93 5.05 1.19 7.68
N GLY A 94 5.08 0.06 8.40
CA GLY A 94 4.19 -1.08 8.19
C GLY A 94 4.93 -2.40 7.95
N LYS A 95 4.17 -3.49 7.94
CA LYS A 95 4.63 -4.84 7.53
C LYS A 95 4.18 -5.07 6.09
N VAL A 96 5.00 -5.76 5.30
CA VAL A 96 4.67 -6.24 3.96
C VAL A 96 4.84 -7.74 3.91
N ASP A 97 3.75 -8.43 3.63
CA ASP A 97 3.60 -9.90 3.60
C ASP A 97 3.22 -10.43 2.20
N HIS A 98 3.10 -9.53 1.21
CA HIS A 98 2.77 -9.87 -0.17
C HIS A 98 3.81 -9.33 -1.16
N GLY A 99 3.81 -9.89 -2.37
CA GLY A 99 4.73 -9.51 -3.45
C GLY A 99 6.06 -10.26 -3.46
N PHE A 100 6.18 -11.33 -2.66
CA PHE A 100 7.35 -12.21 -2.65
C PHE A 100 7.04 -13.50 -3.40
N ASP A 101 7.92 -13.88 -4.31
CA ASP A 101 8.03 -15.27 -4.79
C ASP A 101 9.09 -16.03 -3.97
N LYS A 102 9.27 -17.32 -4.25
CA LYS A 102 10.23 -18.17 -3.53
C LYS A 102 11.67 -17.65 -3.66
N THR A 103 12.03 -17.13 -4.83
CA THR A 103 13.38 -16.66 -5.15
C THR A 103 13.71 -15.38 -4.38
N SER A 104 12.84 -14.37 -4.47
CA SER A 104 12.98 -13.08 -3.78
C SER A 104 12.92 -13.22 -2.26
N ALA A 105 12.05 -14.08 -1.72
CA ALA A 105 12.03 -14.37 -0.28
C ALA A 105 13.35 -14.99 0.20
N ALA A 106 13.88 -15.98 -0.52
CA ALA A 106 15.16 -16.61 -0.19
C ALA A 106 16.34 -15.63 -0.31
N GLU A 107 16.35 -14.80 -1.36
CA GLU A 107 17.38 -13.79 -1.55
C GLU A 107 17.36 -12.74 -0.44
N LEU A 108 16.18 -12.20 -0.11
CA LEU A 108 16.03 -11.24 0.98
C LEU A 108 16.51 -11.83 2.29
N ARG A 109 16.10 -13.05 2.62
CA ARG A 109 16.56 -13.74 3.83
C ARG A 109 18.08 -13.83 3.87
N ARG A 110 18.72 -14.29 2.79
CA ARG A 110 20.18 -14.39 2.68
C ARG A 110 20.88 -13.05 2.88
N ARG A 111 20.32 -11.95 2.40
CA ARG A 111 20.89 -10.59 2.53
C ARG A 111 20.63 -9.96 3.90
N LEU A 112 19.52 -10.31 4.54
CA LEU A 112 19.09 -9.76 5.83
C LEU A 112 19.71 -10.51 7.02
N GLU A 113 19.98 -11.81 6.90
CA GLU A 113 20.58 -12.63 7.97
C GLU A 113 21.91 -12.07 8.50
N PRO A 114 22.87 -11.61 7.65
CA PRO A 114 24.11 -10.98 8.12
C PRO A 114 23.90 -9.63 8.82
N LEU A 115 22.74 -9.02 8.68
CA LEU A 115 22.39 -7.72 9.25
C LEU A 115 21.60 -7.84 10.55
N VAL A 116 21.35 -9.05 11.04
CA VAL A 116 20.52 -9.27 12.23
C VAL A 116 21.10 -8.56 13.45
N ARG A 117 20.23 -7.87 14.19
CA ARG A 117 20.55 -7.14 15.40
C ARG A 117 19.56 -7.47 16.52
N LYS A 118 19.98 -7.19 17.77
CA LYS A 118 19.19 -7.52 18.97
C LYS A 118 17.97 -6.61 19.19
N THR A 119 18.01 -5.37 18.73
CA THR A 119 17.03 -4.34 19.07
C THR A 119 16.34 -3.75 17.83
N GLN A 120 15.11 -3.27 18.01
CA GLN A 120 14.40 -2.55 16.96
C GLN A 120 15.16 -1.29 16.53
N PRO A 121 15.28 -0.99 15.23
CA PRO A 121 15.96 0.22 14.75
C PRO A 121 15.05 1.47 14.75
N TYR A 122 13.80 1.35 15.20
CA TYR A 122 12.85 2.46 15.24
C TYR A 122 13.10 3.39 16.43
N ALA A 123 12.83 4.68 16.24
CA ALA A 123 12.83 5.67 17.31
C ALA A 123 11.78 5.37 18.40
N LYS A 124 10.63 4.80 18.00
CA LYS A 124 9.59 4.30 18.91
C LYS A 124 9.38 2.81 18.69
N ARG A 125 9.53 2.01 19.76
CA ARG A 125 9.32 0.56 19.70
C ARG A 125 7.87 0.22 19.31
N ILE A 126 7.74 -0.83 18.51
CA ILE A 126 6.46 -1.42 18.11
C ILE A 126 6.24 -2.76 18.82
N ALA A 127 4.97 -3.12 19.05
CA ALA A 127 4.57 -4.37 19.68
C ALA A 127 4.51 -5.56 18.69
N HIS A 128 5.45 -5.61 17.73
CA HIS A 128 5.55 -6.71 16.78
C HIS A 128 6.70 -7.64 17.16
N LYS A 129 6.54 -8.93 16.87
CA LYS A 129 7.62 -9.92 16.93
C LYS A 129 8.25 -10.05 15.55
N GLY A 130 9.58 -10.10 15.51
CA GLY A 130 10.32 -10.15 14.27
C GLY A 130 11.81 -10.27 14.52
N ILE A 131 12.54 -10.54 13.44
CA ILE A 131 13.99 -10.55 13.41
C ILE A 131 14.43 -9.17 12.90
N TRP A 132 15.01 -8.37 13.78
CA TRP A 132 15.40 -7.00 13.46
C TRP A 132 16.73 -6.98 12.73
N VAL A 133 16.89 -6.05 11.79
CA VAL A 133 18.12 -5.91 11.03
C VAL A 133 18.67 -4.50 11.09
N GLU A 134 19.95 -4.36 10.82
CA GLU A 134 20.56 -3.07 10.52
C GLU A 134 19.89 -2.46 9.28
N PRO A 135 19.39 -1.21 9.36
CA PRO A 135 18.52 -0.59 8.37
C PRO A 135 19.32 -0.10 7.15
N LYS A 136 19.96 -1.03 6.44
CA LYS A 136 20.85 -0.76 5.29
C LYS A 136 20.21 -1.03 3.94
N LEU A 137 19.24 -1.95 3.88
CA LEU A 137 18.59 -2.33 2.62
C LEU A 137 17.34 -1.48 2.40
N LEU A 138 17.13 -1.06 1.16
CA LEU A 138 15.95 -0.36 0.69
C LEU A 138 15.11 -1.29 -0.17
N ALA A 139 13.79 -1.17 -0.08
CA ALA A 139 12.84 -1.90 -0.90
C ALA A 139 11.86 -0.93 -1.56
N GLU A 140 11.51 -1.20 -2.82
CA GLU A 140 10.40 -0.55 -3.49
C GLU A 140 9.09 -1.22 -3.09
N ILE A 141 8.18 -0.41 -2.55
CA ILE A 141 6.91 -0.87 -2.00
C ILE A 141 5.79 -0.18 -2.73
N GLU A 142 4.94 -0.98 -3.38
CA GLU A 142 3.68 -0.51 -3.94
C GLU A 142 2.58 -0.65 -2.89
N TYR A 143 1.72 0.35 -2.73
CA TYR A 143 0.64 0.32 -1.75
C TYR A 143 -0.55 1.17 -2.24
N ARG A 144 -1.72 0.99 -1.62
CA ARG A 144 -2.95 1.71 -2.03
C ARG A 144 -3.08 3.09 -1.40
N ALA A 145 -2.76 3.19 -0.12
CA ALA A 145 -2.82 4.43 0.64
C ALA A 145 -1.92 4.35 1.89
N LYS A 146 -1.74 5.47 2.60
CA LYS A 146 -1.18 5.48 3.96
C LYS A 146 -2.30 5.61 4.99
N SER A 147 -2.15 4.99 6.17
CA SER A 147 -3.03 5.27 7.32
C SER A 147 -2.78 6.68 7.86
N ALA A 148 -3.62 7.14 8.79
CA ALA A 148 -3.41 8.40 9.50
C ALA A 148 -2.05 8.46 10.24
N GLU A 149 -1.56 7.30 10.68
CA GLU A 149 -0.24 7.14 11.32
C GLU A 149 0.92 6.99 10.29
N GLY A 150 0.64 7.11 8.99
CA GLY A 150 1.62 7.03 7.92
C GLY A 150 2.04 5.60 7.51
N LYS A 151 1.33 4.56 7.96
CA LYS A 151 1.64 3.16 7.61
C LYS A 151 1.09 2.82 6.24
N VAL A 152 1.84 2.10 5.41
CA VAL A 152 1.35 1.63 4.10
C VAL A 152 0.17 0.67 4.26
N ARG A 153 -0.86 0.80 3.42
CA ARG A 153 -2.06 -0.07 3.39
C ARG A 153 -2.10 -0.90 2.12
N HIS A 154 -2.36 -2.20 2.29
CA HIS A 154 -2.27 -3.21 1.24
C HIS A 154 -0.94 -3.15 0.47
N PRO A 155 0.20 -3.23 1.17
CA PRO A 155 1.50 -3.13 0.53
C PRO A 155 1.90 -4.41 -0.20
N PHE A 156 2.67 -4.24 -1.26
CA PHE A 156 3.28 -5.28 -2.06
C PHE A 156 4.76 -4.94 -2.27
N PHE A 157 5.63 -5.91 -1.99
CA PHE A 157 7.04 -5.82 -2.34
C PHE A 157 7.20 -5.85 -3.86
N LYS A 158 8.03 -4.95 -4.40
CA LYS A 158 8.34 -4.89 -5.84
C LYS A 158 9.79 -5.23 -6.16
N GLY A 159 10.68 -5.09 -5.19
CA GLY A 159 12.11 -5.39 -5.38
C GLY A 159 12.98 -4.67 -4.34
N LEU A 160 14.24 -5.13 -4.24
CA LEU A 160 15.28 -4.37 -3.56
C LEU A 160 15.68 -3.17 -4.43
N ARG A 161 16.02 -2.06 -3.79
CA ARG A 161 16.59 -0.88 -4.45
C ARG A 161 18.10 -0.87 -4.18
N GLU A 162 18.84 -1.38 -5.16
CA GLU A 162 20.30 -1.48 -5.15
C GLU A 162 20.98 -0.35 -5.93
N ASP A 163 20.18 0.50 -6.58
CA ASP A 163 20.57 1.61 -7.45
C ASP A 163 20.81 2.93 -6.69
N LEU A 164 20.82 2.90 -5.35
CA LEU A 164 20.89 4.07 -4.47
C LEU A 164 22.09 4.02 -3.51
#